data_AF-A0AAC9WHT7-F1
#
_entry.id   AF-A0AAC9WHT7-F1
#
_cell.length_a   1.000
_cell.length_b   1.000
_cell.length_c   1.000
_cell.angle_alpha   90.00
_cell.angle_beta   90.00
_cell.angle_gamma   90.00
#
_symmetry.space_group_name_H-M   'P 1'
#
loop_
_entity.id
_entity.type
_entity.pdbx_description
1 polymer ?
#
loop_
_entity_poly.entity_id
_entity_poly.type
_entity_poly.pdbx_seq_one_letter_code
_entity_poly.pdbx_strand_id
1 'polypeptide(L)'
;MKSLFLEQEMESVITEADAMDQKTLKTYMQMIGKPKTVEEFLKNLQQVIEKGSSQQMIYLKIIEKIRSKAFFPFIMDIVKNITNPIQVQTIFKSTTALPDEADRVEEYIPVILDAIKRNVDTEVIYHGVCLIYRIIKKYPKLEETVQENKLILDYEELEKIIKKFDILEKWETEGHRGKSKPGYLSKQEDFVNFALEFIRFQ
;
A
#
# COMPACT_ATOMS: atom_id res chain seq x y z
N MET A 1 -0.66 23.25 -1.37
CA MET A 1 0.33 22.15 -1.51
C MET A 1 -0.19 21.01 -2.40
N LYS A 2 -1.47 20.59 -2.31
CA LYS A 2 -2.06 19.57 -3.23
C LYS A 2 -2.03 19.98 -4.72
N SER A 3 -2.25 21.26 -5.05
CA SER A 3 -2.26 21.72 -6.46
C SER A 3 -0.89 21.62 -7.13
N LEU A 4 0.18 22.02 -6.43
CA LEU A 4 1.54 22.05 -6.99
C LEU A 4 2.05 20.65 -7.38
N PHE A 5 1.76 19.61 -6.60
CA PHE A 5 2.19 18.24 -6.94
C PHE A 5 1.43 17.68 -8.15
N LEU A 6 0.12 17.96 -8.26
CA LEU A 6 -0.71 17.48 -9.37
C LEU A 6 -0.30 18.10 -10.72
N GLU A 7 0.17 19.35 -10.69
CA GLU A 7 0.65 20.09 -11.85
C GLU A 7 2.07 19.68 -12.29
N GLN A 8 2.82 18.93 -11.47
CA GLN A 8 4.17 18.50 -11.83
C GLN A 8 4.15 17.58 -13.07
N GLU A 9 5.17 17.76 -13.90
CA GLU A 9 5.44 16.85 -15.00
C GLU A 9 5.91 15.49 -14.46
N MET A 10 5.34 14.42 -15.02
CA MET A 10 5.75 13.06 -14.66
C MET A 10 7.23 12.80 -14.93
N GLU A 11 7.81 13.48 -15.93
CA GLU A 11 9.25 13.37 -16.23
C GLU A 11 10.13 13.96 -15.11
N SER A 12 9.72 15.07 -14.50
CA SER A 12 10.41 15.63 -13.34
C SER A 12 10.36 14.67 -12.16
N VAL A 13 9.17 14.13 -11.87
CA VAL A 13 8.97 13.16 -10.78
C VAL A 13 9.80 11.88 -10.99
N ILE A 14 9.97 11.41 -12.23
CA ILE A 14 10.81 10.25 -12.55
C ILE A 14 12.29 10.56 -12.37
N THR A 15 12.72 11.78 -12.72
CA THR A 15 14.10 12.22 -12.55
C THR A 15 14.52 12.26 -11.07
N GLU A 16 13.58 12.53 -10.17
CA GLU A 16 13.78 12.52 -8.72
C GLU A 16 13.87 11.10 -8.12
N ALA A 17 13.43 10.07 -8.84
CA ALA A 17 13.47 8.69 -8.36
C ALA A 17 14.90 8.09 -8.40
N ASP A 18 15.11 6.99 -7.67
CA ASP A 18 16.36 6.22 -7.64
C ASP A 18 16.89 5.98 -9.07
N ALA A 19 18.14 6.34 -9.33
CA ALA A 19 18.74 6.27 -10.68
C ALA A 19 18.63 4.88 -11.33
N MET A 20 18.68 3.81 -10.52
CA MET A 20 18.51 2.43 -11.00
C MET A 20 17.11 2.12 -11.53
N ASP A 21 16.09 2.84 -11.06
CA ASP A 21 14.69 2.61 -11.44
C ASP A 21 14.24 3.47 -12.62
N GLN A 22 14.95 4.57 -12.91
CA GLN A 22 14.56 5.56 -13.94
C GLN A 22 14.38 4.93 -15.33
N LYS A 23 15.25 4.00 -15.74
CA LYS A 23 15.11 3.31 -17.04
C LYS A 23 13.81 2.51 -17.12
N THR A 24 13.51 1.75 -16.06
CA THR A 24 12.28 0.96 -15.98
C THR A 24 11.05 1.85 -15.90
N LEU A 25 11.11 2.94 -15.14
CA LEU A 25 10.03 3.93 -15.06
C LEU A 25 9.72 4.53 -16.43
N LYS A 26 10.73 4.91 -17.21
CA LYS A 26 10.54 5.41 -18.59
C LYS A 26 9.85 4.38 -19.48
N THR A 27 10.21 3.09 -19.38
CA THR A 27 9.51 2.01 -20.12
C THR A 27 8.06 1.88 -19.67
N TYR A 28 7.78 1.87 -18.37
CA TYR A 28 6.41 1.75 -17.87
C TYR A 28 5.54 2.95 -18.28
N MET A 29 6.08 4.17 -18.25
CA MET A 29 5.38 5.36 -18.75
C MET A 29 4.97 5.23 -20.22
N GLN A 30 5.82 4.66 -21.06
CA GLN A 30 5.48 4.39 -22.46
C GLN A 30 4.30 3.43 -22.59
N MET A 31 4.27 2.37 -21.78
CA MET A 31 3.21 1.35 -21.81
C MET A 31 1.84 1.90 -21.41
N ILE A 32 1.79 2.96 -20.61
CA ILE A 32 0.55 3.58 -20.13
C ILE A 32 0.16 4.84 -20.91
N GLY A 33 0.81 5.11 -22.05
CA GLY A 33 0.46 6.23 -22.93
C GLY A 33 1.13 7.56 -22.59
N LYS A 34 2.16 7.57 -21.73
CA LYS A 34 2.95 8.75 -21.33
C LYS A 34 2.10 9.92 -20.82
N PRO A 35 1.36 9.76 -19.70
CA PRO A 35 0.68 10.89 -19.08
C PRO A 35 1.68 12.00 -18.77
N LYS A 36 1.31 13.24 -19.08
CA LYS A 36 2.20 14.41 -18.99
C LYS A 36 2.36 14.87 -17.55
N THR A 37 1.24 14.97 -16.83
CA THR A 37 1.20 15.47 -15.45
C THR A 37 0.85 14.36 -14.46
N VAL A 38 1.18 14.59 -13.19
CA VAL A 38 0.76 13.72 -12.09
C VAL A 38 -0.77 13.60 -12.03
N GLU A 39 -1.50 14.69 -12.27
CA GLU A 39 -2.96 14.68 -12.34
C GLU A 39 -3.48 13.73 -13.43
N GLU A 40 -2.94 13.82 -14.64
CA GLU A 40 -3.32 12.93 -15.74
C GLU A 40 -3.01 11.47 -15.41
N PHE A 41 -1.83 11.21 -14.82
CA PHE A 41 -1.45 9.89 -14.37
C PHE A 41 -2.44 9.31 -13.35
N LEU A 42 -2.84 10.08 -12.34
CA LEU A 42 -3.78 9.65 -11.30
C LEU A 42 -5.20 9.45 -11.84
N LYS A 43 -5.68 10.33 -12.73
CA LYS A 43 -6.97 10.16 -13.41
C LYS A 43 -6.99 8.88 -14.23
N ASN A 44 -5.93 8.61 -14.99
CA ASN A 44 -5.84 7.40 -15.79
C ASN A 44 -5.77 6.15 -14.89
N LEU A 45 -5.02 6.20 -13.78
CA LEU A 45 -4.99 5.13 -12.78
C LEU A 45 -6.38 4.83 -12.24
N GLN A 46 -7.12 5.86 -11.81
CA GLN A 46 -8.48 5.68 -11.30
C GLN A 46 -9.38 5.00 -12.35
N GLN A 47 -9.33 5.46 -13.60
CA GLN A 47 -10.12 4.86 -14.68
C GLN A 47 -9.77 3.39 -14.95
N VAL A 48 -8.49 3.01 -14.92
CA VAL A 48 -8.09 1.61 -15.14
C VAL A 48 -8.50 0.72 -13.97
N ILE A 49 -8.52 1.25 -12.74
CA ILE A 49 -9.01 0.54 -11.56
C ILE A 49 -10.52 0.33 -11.67
N GLU A 50 -11.29 1.37 -11.98
CA GLU A 50 -12.76 1.31 -12.12
C GLU A 50 -13.18 0.33 -13.23
N LYS A 51 -12.40 0.26 -14.31
CA LYS A 51 -12.62 -0.70 -15.42
C LYS A 51 -12.10 -2.11 -15.13
N GLY A 52 -11.42 -2.35 -14.00
CA GLY A 52 -10.80 -3.64 -13.68
C GLY A 52 -9.68 -4.05 -14.65
N SER A 53 -9.03 -3.09 -15.30
CA SER A 53 -7.98 -3.35 -16.31
C SER A 53 -6.70 -3.86 -15.68
N SER A 54 -6.03 -4.80 -16.34
CA SER A 54 -4.70 -5.32 -15.93
C SER A 54 -3.62 -4.23 -15.94
N GLN A 55 -3.83 -3.14 -16.68
CA GLN A 55 -2.89 -2.01 -16.75
C GLN A 55 -2.68 -1.33 -15.39
N GLN A 56 -3.63 -1.43 -14.44
CA GLN A 56 -3.48 -0.89 -13.09
C GLN A 56 -2.18 -1.34 -12.41
N MET A 57 -1.71 -2.57 -12.69
CA MET A 57 -0.46 -3.09 -12.16
C MET A 57 0.76 -2.26 -12.57
N ILE A 58 0.75 -1.70 -13.79
CA ILE A 58 1.87 -0.90 -14.30
C ILE A 58 1.90 0.45 -13.58
N TYR A 59 0.74 1.09 -13.40
CA TYR A 59 0.62 2.33 -12.64
C TYR A 59 1.09 2.15 -11.18
N LEU A 60 0.63 1.10 -10.51
CA LEU A 60 1.01 0.84 -9.12
C LEU A 60 2.52 0.51 -8.98
N LYS A 61 3.11 -0.18 -9.96
CA LYS A 61 4.58 -0.37 -10.02
C LYS A 61 5.35 0.92 -10.25
N ILE A 62 4.81 1.85 -11.05
CA ILE A 62 5.42 3.18 -11.21
C ILE A 62 5.45 3.89 -9.85
N ILE A 63 4.35 3.88 -9.10
CA ILE A 63 4.27 4.49 -7.77
C ILE A 63 5.23 3.82 -6.77
N GLU A 64 5.25 2.48 -6.74
CA GLU A 64 6.15 1.70 -5.87
C GLU A 64 7.63 2.06 -6.10
N LYS A 65 8.00 2.37 -7.34
CA LYS A 65 9.37 2.72 -7.75
C LYS A 65 9.71 4.19 -7.57
N ILE A 66 8.77 5.10 -7.84
CA ILE A 66 9.00 6.53 -7.62
C ILE A 66 9.18 6.82 -6.12
N ARG A 67 8.40 6.14 -5.25
CA ARG A 67 8.48 6.31 -3.79
C ARG A 67 8.30 7.75 -3.31
N SER A 68 7.63 8.59 -4.11
CA SER A 68 7.27 9.93 -3.68
C SER A 68 6.14 9.84 -2.65
N LYS A 69 6.41 10.40 -1.47
CA LYS A 69 5.48 10.44 -0.34
C LYS A 69 4.19 11.21 -0.69
N ALA A 70 4.27 12.11 -1.68
CA ALA A 70 3.14 12.91 -2.15
C ALA A 70 2.04 12.08 -2.83
N PHE A 71 2.34 10.87 -3.32
CA PHE A 71 1.31 9.98 -3.90
C PHE A 71 0.36 9.38 -2.86
N PHE A 72 0.82 9.20 -1.62
CA PHE A 72 0.09 8.49 -0.58
C PHE A 72 -1.38 8.92 -0.41
N PRO A 73 -1.71 10.22 -0.20
CA PRO A 73 -3.10 10.63 0.01
C PRO A 73 -4.01 10.29 -1.18
N PHE A 74 -3.51 10.45 -2.41
CA PHE A 74 -4.28 10.16 -3.62
C PHE A 74 -4.56 8.66 -3.77
N ILE A 75 -3.59 7.82 -3.40
CA ILE A 75 -3.73 6.37 -3.45
C ILE A 75 -4.66 5.86 -2.36
N MET A 76 -4.59 6.42 -1.16
CA MET A 76 -5.56 6.08 -0.11
C MET A 76 -6.97 6.56 -0.46
N ASP A 77 -7.12 7.71 -1.13
CA ASP A 77 -8.43 8.17 -1.61
C ASP A 77 -9.02 7.22 -2.67
N ILE A 78 -8.20 6.63 -3.53
CA ILE A 78 -8.62 5.59 -4.48
C ILE A 78 -9.10 4.33 -3.73
N VAL A 79 -8.39 3.90 -2.68
CA VAL A 79 -8.74 2.70 -1.88
C VAL A 79 -10.14 2.80 -1.26
N LYS A 80 -10.58 4.00 -0.87
CA LYS A 80 -11.90 4.23 -0.23
C LYS A 80 -13.05 3.59 -1.02
N ASN A 81 -12.97 3.55 -2.34
CA ASN A 81 -14.09 3.13 -3.18
C ASN A 81 -13.93 1.74 -3.82
N ILE A 82 -12.84 1.03 -3.52
CA ILE A 82 -12.56 -0.27 -4.15
C ILE A 82 -13.14 -1.43 -3.34
N THR A 83 -13.82 -2.35 -4.03
CA THR A 83 -14.39 -3.59 -3.46
C THR A 83 -13.78 -4.85 -4.07
N ASN A 84 -12.71 -4.72 -4.86
CA ASN A 84 -11.98 -5.87 -5.39
C ASN A 84 -10.74 -6.17 -4.51
N PRO A 85 -10.70 -7.35 -3.85
CA PRO A 85 -9.59 -7.71 -2.96
C PRO A 85 -8.21 -7.74 -3.65
N ILE A 86 -8.14 -8.11 -4.93
CA ILE A 86 -6.87 -8.14 -5.69
C ILE A 86 -6.34 -6.72 -5.90
N GLN A 87 -7.22 -5.76 -6.14
CA GLN A 87 -6.83 -4.36 -6.32
C GLN A 87 -6.36 -3.77 -4.99
N VAL A 88 -7.11 -4.01 -3.90
CA VAL A 88 -6.78 -3.51 -2.55
C VAL A 88 -5.43 -4.06 -2.07
N GLN A 89 -5.22 -5.37 -2.14
CA GLN A 89 -3.95 -5.98 -1.71
C GLN A 89 -2.76 -5.41 -2.52
N THR A 90 -2.95 -5.18 -3.83
CA THR A 90 -1.91 -4.63 -4.70
C THR A 90 -1.59 -3.20 -4.31
N ILE A 91 -2.61 -2.37 -4.05
CA ILE A 91 -2.41 -0.99 -3.64
C ILE A 91 -1.66 -0.91 -2.30
N PHE A 92 -2.06 -1.70 -1.30
CA PHE A 92 -1.35 -1.74 -0.02
C PHE A 92 0.11 -2.15 -0.17
N LYS A 93 0.38 -3.16 -1.01
CA LYS A 93 1.73 -3.62 -1.33
C LYS A 93 2.57 -2.54 -2.03
N SER A 94 2.00 -1.84 -3.01
CA SER A 94 2.71 -0.80 -3.79
C SER A 94 2.84 0.52 -3.05
N THR A 95 2.07 0.75 -1.99
CA THR A 95 2.19 1.91 -1.10
C THR A 95 3.38 1.70 -0.16
N THR A 96 4.56 2.10 -0.60
CA THR A 96 5.82 1.92 0.16
C THR A 96 6.30 3.18 0.86
N ALA A 97 6.02 4.36 0.31
CA ALA A 97 6.44 5.64 0.85
C ALA A 97 5.31 6.30 1.66
N LEU A 98 5.56 6.54 2.94
CA LEU A 98 4.64 7.25 3.83
C LEU A 98 4.97 8.76 3.87
N PRO A 99 3.97 9.66 3.89
CA PRO A 99 4.12 11.10 4.22
C PRO A 99 4.99 11.29 5.45
N ASP A 100 5.68 12.43 5.58
CA ASP A 100 6.51 12.75 6.75
C ASP A 100 5.72 13.35 7.91
N GLU A 101 4.55 13.92 7.61
CA GLU A 101 3.65 14.43 8.63
C GLU A 101 2.79 13.28 9.17
N ALA A 102 3.01 12.90 10.43
CA ALA A 102 2.29 11.82 11.09
C ALA A 102 0.77 12.03 11.08
N ASP A 103 0.32 13.27 11.32
CA ASP A 103 -1.10 13.62 11.42
C ASP A 103 -1.83 13.37 10.08
N ARG A 104 -1.13 13.56 8.95
CA ARG A 104 -1.67 13.21 7.63
C ARG A 104 -1.83 11.72 7.44
N VAL A 105 -0.96 10.91 8.02
CA VAL A 105 -1.03 9.44 7.92
C VAL A 105 -2.14 8.91 8.83
N GLU A 106 -2.29 9.51 10.01
CA GLU A 106 -3.34 9.20 10.96
C GLU A 106 -4.74 9.27 10.35
N GLU A 107 -5.03 10.32 9.55
CA GLU A 107 -6.30 10.48 8.83
C GLU A 107 -6.68 9.29 7.93
N TYR A 108 -5.69 8.52 7.47
CA TYR A 108 -5.90 7.37 6.58
C TYR A 108 -5.87 6.01 7.29
N ILE A 109 -5.56 5.94 8.58
CA ILE A 109 -5.63 4.68 9.35
C ILE A 109 -7.04 4.08 9.31
N PRO A 110 -8.14 4.84 9.57
CA PRO A 110 -9.50 4.31 9.46
C PRO A 110 -9.85 3.85 8.04
N VAL A 111 -9.29 4.51 7.01
CA VAL A 111 -9.51 4.16 5.60
C VAL A 111 -8.89 2.80 5.26
N ILE A 112 -7.66 2.56 5.73
CA ILE A 112 -6.97 1.28 5.53
C ILE A 112 -7.76 0.16 6.22
N LEU A 113 -8.19 0.39 7.46
CA LEU A 113 -8.96 -0.57 8.24
C LEU A 113 -10.31 -0.91 7.62
N ASP A 114 -11.06 0.11 7.21
CA ASP A 114 -12.33 -0.05 6.52
C ASP A 114 -12.15 -0.84 5.20
N ALA A 115 -11.10 -0.54 4.43
CA ALA A 115 -10.81 -1.27 3.20
C ALA A 115 -10.47 -2.74 3.45
N ILE A 116 -9.77 -3.08 4.54
CA ILE A 116 -9.54 -4.48 4.95
C ILE A 116 -10.87 -5.15 5.27
N LYS A 117 -11.72 -4.54 6.09
CA LYS A 117 -13.03 -5.08 6.52
C LYS A 117 -14.00 -5.28 5.35
N ARG A 118 -13.98 -4.39 4.36
CA ARG A 118 -14.83 -4.54 3.16
C ARG A 118 -14.30 -5.57 2.15
N ASN A 119 -13.04 -5.96 2.26
CA ASN A 119 -12.36 -6.84 1.31
C ASN A 119 -11.65 -8.00 2.02
N VAL A 120 -12.39 -8.73 2.85
CA VAL A 120 -11.84 -9.80 3.68
C VAL A 120 -11.25 -10.93 2.83
N ASP A 121 -9.93 -10.88 2.65
CA ASP A 121 -9.10 -11.91 2.05
C ASP A 121 -7.73 -11.90 2.73
N THR A 122 -7.07 -13.06 2.78
CA THR A 122 -5.79 -13.25 3.46
C THR A 122 -4.72 -12.26 3.00
N GLU A 123 -4.62 -12.00 1.69
CA GLU A 123 -3.60 -11.10 1.14
C GLU A 123 -3.93 -9.62 1.42
N VAL A 124 -5.22 -9.27 1.45
CA VAL A 124 -5.66 -7.92 1.83
C VAL A 124 -5.32 -7.65 3.29
N ILE A 125 -5.67 -8.58 4.18
CA ILE A 125 -5.36 -8.48 5.61
C ILE A 125 -3.86 -8.39 5.81
N TYR A 126 -3.09 -9.27 5.16
CA TYR A 126 -1.64 -9.26 5.28
C TYR A 126 -1.02 -7.93 4.87
N HIS A 127 -1.26 -7.50 3.63
CA HIS A 127 -0.65 -6.28 3.12
C HIS A 127 -1.18 -5.03 3.83
N GLY A 128 -2.43 -5.05 4.30
CA GLY A 128 -3.01 -4.00 5.14
C GLY A 128 -2.34 -3.91 6.51
N VAL A 129 -2.17 -5.05 7.20
CA VAL A 129 -1.48 -5.13 8.50
C VAL A 129 0.00 -4.74 8.36
N CYS A 130 0.68 -5.15 7.28
CA CYS A 130 2.03 -4.68 6.97
C CYS A 130 2.08 -3.16 6.75
N LEU A 131 1.09 -2.57 6.10
CA LEU A 131 1.00 -1.11 5.95
C LEU A 131 0.81 -0.42 7.31
N ILE A 132 -0.12 -0.89 8.15
CA ILE A 132 -0.32 -0.36 9.51
C ILE A 132 0.95 -0.50 10.35
N TYR A 133 1.61 -1.66 10.31
CA TYR A 133 2.86 -1.89 11.03
C TYR A 133 3.96 -0.90 10.61
N ARG A 134 4.09 -0.61 9.31
CA ARG A 134 5.04 0.41 8.82
C ARG A 134 4.68 1.81 9.32
N ILE A 135 3.38 2.12 9.40
CA ILE A 135 2.90 3.40 9.94
C ILE A 135 3.33 3.56 11.40
N ILE A 136 3.08 2.58 12.26
CA ILE A 136 3.45 2.68 13.69
C ILE A 136 4.97 2.64 13.90
N LYS A 137 5.73 1.90 13.07
CA LYS A 137 7.19 1.91 13.17
C LYS A 137 7.79 3.26 12.76
N LYS A 138 7.20 3.93 11.77
CA LYS A 138 7.61 5.29 11.40
C LYS A 138 7.11 6.33 12.41
N TYR A 139 5.92 6.12 12.97
CA TYR A 139 5.24 7.01 13.90
C TYR A 139 4.74 6.27 15.14
N PRO A 140 5.63 5.98 16.11
CA PRO A 140 5.24 5.25 17.32
C PRO A 140 4.10 5.90 18.09
N LYS A 141 3.96 7.22 18.01
CA LYS A 141 2.85 7.97 18.63
C LYS A 141 1.46 7.57 18.11
N LEU A 142 1.36 6.94 16.94
CA LEU A 142 0.08 6.49 16.36
C LEU A 142 -0.32 5.08 16.81
N GLU A 143 0.51 4.41 17.61
CA GLU A 143 0.22 3.06 18.10
C GLU A 143 -1.06 3.02 18.93
N GLU A 144 -1.31 4.01 19.79
CA GLU A 144 -2.54 4.10 20.56
C GLU A 144 -3.77 4.21 19.65
N THR A 145 -3.74 5.11 18.66
CA THR A 145 -4.81 5.26 17.65
C THR A 145 -5.08 3.93 16.92
N VAL A 146 -4.03 3.19 16.56
CA VAL A 146 -4.15 1.88 15.90
C VAL A 146 -4.76 0.83 16.85
N GLN A 147 -4.38 0.83 18.13
CA GLN A 147 -4.89 -0.10 19.13
C GLN A 147 -6.34 0.19 19.54
N GLU A 148 -6.80 1.44 19.46
CA GLU A 148 -8.22 1.79 19.61
C GLU A 148 -9.05 1.33 18.41
N ASN A 149 -8.43 1.27 17.23
CA ASN A 149 -9.07 0.89 15.97
C ASN A 149 -8.65 -0.51 15.52
N LYS A 150 -8.76 -1.51 16.41
CA LYS A 150 -8.38 -2.88 16.10
C LYS A 150 -9.11 -3.43 14.88
N LEU A 151 -8.42 -4.33 14.15
CA LEU A 151 -9.09 -5.14 13.14
C LEU A 151 -9.85 -6.25 13.86
N ILE A 152 -11.16 -6.08 13.98
CA ILE A 152 -12.05 -7.10 14.55
C ILE A 152 -12.66 -7.88 13.39
N LEU A 153 -12.44 -9.19 13.39
CA LEU A 153 -12.96 -10.14 12.42
C LEU A 153 -13.90 -11.13 13.13
N ASP A 154 -14.91 -11.61 12.43
CA ASP A 154 -15.79 -12.65 12.97
C ASP A 154 -15.22 -14.07 12.74
N TYR A 155 -15.85 -15.06 13.37
CA TYR A 155 -15.44 -16.46 13.24
C TYR A 155 -15.56 -17.01 11.80
N GLU A 156 -16.56 -16.57 11.02
CA GLU A 156 -16.72 -17.01 9.63
C GLU A 156 -15.61 -16.47 8.72
N GLU A 157 -15.19 -15.22 8.95
CA GLU A 157 -14.05 -14.58 8.31
C GLU A 157 -12.76 -15.34 8.66
N LEU A 158 -12.55 -15.67 9.94
CA LEU A 158 -11.40 -16.45 10.38
C LEU A 158 -11.30 -17.80 9.67
N GLU A 159 -12.41 -18.55 9.53
CA GLU A 159 -12.42 -19.84 8.84
C GLU A 159 -12.05 -19.72 7.34
N LYS A 160 -12.44 -18.61 6.69
CA LYS A 160 -12.08 -18.31 5.29
C LYS A 160 -10.58 -18.02 5.14
N ILE A 161 -9.98 -17.42 6.17
CA ILE A 161 -8.62 -16.89 6.15
C ILE A 161 -7.58 -17.92 6.62
N ILE A 162 -7.89 -18.74 7.65
CA ILE A 162 -6.98 -19.74 8.24
C ILE A 162 -6.45 -20.70 7.17
N LYS A 163 -7.28 -21.10 6.20
CA LYS A 163 -6.89 -22.04 5.13
C LYS A 163 -5.74 -21.53 4.25
N LYS A 164 -5.42 -20.24 4.31
CA LYS A 164 -4.37 -19.58 3.51
C LYS A 164 -3.23 -18.98 4.37
N PHE A 165 -3.30 -19.08 5.71
CA PHE A 165 -2.34 -18.45 6.62
C PHE A 165 -0.94 -19.10 6.62
N ASP A 166 -0.84 -20.38 6.22
CA ASP A 166 0.44 -21.12 6.03
C ASP A 166 1.43 -20.45 5.06
N ILE A 167 0.95 -19.46 4.30
CA ILE A 167 1.72 -18.75 3.29
C ILE A 167 2.39 -17.48 3.87
N LEU A 168 1.86 -16.90 4.94
CA LEU A 168 2.30 -15.60 5.49
C LEU A 168 3.69 -15.64 6.12
N GLU A 169 4.04 -16.76 6.75
CA GLU A 169 5.36 -16.99 7.36
C GLU A 169 6.51 -16.91 6.33
N LYS A 170 6.21 -17.16 5.06
CA LYS A 170 7.22 -17.26 3.98
C LYS A 170 7.46 -15.94 3.24
N TRP A 171 6.67 -14.89 3.49
CA TRP A 171 6.58 -13.75 2.57
C TRP A 171 7.51 -12.57 2.87
N GLU A 172 8.07 -12.47 4.08
CA GLU A 172 9.02 -11.40 4.44
C GLU A 172 10.23 -11.85 5.29
N THR A 173 10.64 -13.11 5.18
CA THR A 173 11.98 -13.52 5.64
C THR A 173 13.06 -13.01 4.67
N GLU A 174 14.30 -12.86 5.14
CA GLU A 174 15.48 -12.43 4.34
C GLU A 174 15.68 -13.23 3.03
N GLY A 175 14.98 -14.37 2.86
CA GLY A 175 15.04 -15.21 1.67
C GLY A 175 14.08 -14.86 0.52
N HIS A 176 13.17 -13.88 0.63
CA HIS A 176 12.20 -13.66 -0.46
C HIS A 176 12.75 -12.79 -1.62
N ARG A 177 13.24 -13.50 -2.64
CA ARG A 177 13.43 -13.08 -4.05
C ARG A 177 14.17 -11.75 -4.27
N GLY A 178 15.50 -11.80 -4.22
CA GLY A 178 16.37 -10.93 -5.02
C GLY A 178 16.28 -9.42 -4.77
N LYS A 179 15.63 -8.98 -3.69
CA LYS A 179 15.66 -7.59 -3.23
C LYS A 179 16.75 -7.46 -2.17
N SER A 180 17.83 -6.75 -2.49
CA SER A 180 18.92 -6.39 -1.59
C SER A 180 18.56 -5.32 -0.55
N LYS A 181 17.26 -5.07 -0.34
CA LYS A 181 16.75 -4.09 0.62
C LYS A 181 15.98 -4.90 1.66
N PRO A 182 16.25 -4.71 2.97
CA PRO A 182 15.70 -5.54 4.02
C PRO A 182 14.19 -5.60 3.89
N GLY A 183 13.62 -6.81 4.00
CA GLY A 183 12.20 -6.99 4.26
C GLY A 183 11.81 -6.09 5.42
N TYR A 184 10.61 -5.54 5.38
CA TYR A 184 10.16 -4.41 6.20
C TYR A 184 10.07 -4.70 7.71
N LEU A 185 10.58 -5.86 8.13
CA LEU A 185 10.55 -6.45 9.46
C LEU A 185 12.00 -6.62 9.94
N SER A 186 12.41 -5.84 10.94
CA SER A 186 13.70 -6.04 11.61
C SER A 186 13.79 -7.41 12.28
N LYS A 187 12.67 -7.92 12.79
CA LYS A 187 12.48 -9.28 13.31
C LYS A 187 11.07 -9.75 12.99
N GLN A 188 10.93 -11.00 12.53
CA GLN A 188 9.63 -11.62 12.26
C GLN A 188 8.74 -11.68 13.50
N GLU A 189 9.34 -11.95 14.67
CA GLU A 189 8.66 -12.03 15.96
C GLU A 189 7.92 -10.72 16.33
N ASP A 190 8.54 -9.56 16.10
CA ASP A 190 7.93 -8.26 16.41
C ASP A 190 6.64 -8.03 15.60
N PHE A 191 6.63 -8.46 14.34
CA PHE A 191 5.46 -8.36 13.47
C PHE A 191 4.37 -9.34 13.88
N VAL A 192 4.73 -10.58 14.19
CA VAL A 192 3.78 -11.60 14.64
C VAL A 192 3.11 -11.15 15.94
N ASN A 193 3.88 -10.65 16.91
CA ASN A 193 3.34 -10.13 18.16
C ASN A 193 2.38 -8.96 17.92
N PHE A 194 2.78 -7.98 17.09
CA PHE A 194 1.89 -6.89 16.71
C PHE A 194 0.59 -7.40 16.05
N ALA A 195 0.70 -8.29 15.07
CA ALA A 195 -0.46 -8.81 14.34
C ALA A 195 -1.43 -9.57 15.27
N LEU A 196 -0.91 -10.35 16.22
CA LEU A 196 -1.71 -11.06 17.22
C LEU A 196 -2.42 -10.12 18.20
N GLU A 197 -1.84 -8.96 18.52
CA GLU A 197 -2.47 -7.97 19.40
C GLU A 197 -3.50 -7.08 18.68
N PHE A 198 -3.22 -6.80 17.41
CA PHE A 198 -3.98 -5.89 16.56
C PHE A 198 -5.22 -6.55 15.93
N ILE A 199 -5.11 -7.82 15.52
CA ILE A 199 -6.21 -8.60 14.98
C ILE A 199 -6.95 -9.28 16.13
N ARG A 200 -8.26 -9.04 16.25
CA ARG A 200 -9.13 -9.71 17.23
C ARG A 200 -10.24 -10.49 16.54
N PHE A 201 -10.63 -11.59 17.17
CA PHE A 201 -11.72 -12.44 16.73
C PHE A 201 -12.88 -12.33 17.72
N GLN A 202 -14.10 -12.19 17.22
CA GLN A 202 -15.32 -12.14 18.04
C GLN A 202 -16.43 -13.02 17.47
#